data_AF-A0A353WJX9-F1
#
_entry.id   AF-A0A353WJX9-F1
#
_cell.length_a   1.000
_cell.length_b   1.000
_cell.length_c   1.000
_cell.angle_alpha   90.00
_cell.angle_beta   90.00
_cell.angle_gamma   90.00
#
_symmetry.space_group_name_H-M   'P 1'
#
loop_
_entity.id
_entity.type
_entity.pdbx_description
1 polymer ?
#
loop_
_entity_poly.entity_id
_entity_poly.type
_entity_poly.pdbx_seq_one_letter_code
_entity_poly.pdbx_strand_id
1 'polypeptide(L)' 'MAENKVTKDMSIIDIVQNYPESIEVFAKNGLGCIGCAAARYENLEAGAKVHGIDPDQLVADINEVIEKK' A
#
# COMPACT_ATOMS: atom_id res chain seq x y z
N MET A 1 21.43 -4.95 6.10
CA MET A 1 20.21 -5.09 5.31
C MET A 1 19.25 -4.07 5.88
N ALA A 2 19.18 -2.87 5.31
CA ALA A 2 18.33 -1.82 5.85
C ALA A 2 16.89 -2.14 5.41
N GLU A 3 16.04 -2.39 6.39
CA GLU A 3 14.70 -2.93 6.24
C GLU A 3 13.73 -1.86 5.70
N ASN A 4 13.76 -1.62 4.39
CA ASN A 4 12.74 -0.85 3.67
C ASN A 4 11.48 -1.70 3.44
N LYS A 5 10.94 -2.26 4.52
CA LYS A 5 9.80 -3.18 4.44
C LYS A 5 8.53 -2.43 4.84
N VAL A 6 7.65 -2.23 3.87
CA VAL A 6 6.28 -1.78 4.14
C VAL A 6 5.58 -2.83 4.98
N THR A 7 4.84 -2.39 6.00
CA THR A 7 3.98 -3.25 6.82
C THR A 7 2.51 -2.85 6.68
N LYS A 8 1.61 -3.76 7.05
CA LYS A 8 0.16 -3.52 6.95
C LYS A 8 -0.37 -2.45 7.91
N ASP A 9 0.40 -2.12 8.95
CA ASP A 9 0.07 -1.09 9.94
C ASP A 9 0.41 0.33 9.45
N MET A 10 1.21 0.45 8.38
CA MET A 10 1.58 1.75 7.82
C MET A 10 0.39 2.44 7.16
N SER A 11 0.37 3.77 7.27
CA SER A 11 -0.58 4.62 6.55
C SER A 11 -0.37 4.49 5.05
N ILE A 12 -1.47 4.40 4.29
CA ILE A 12 -1.40 4.34 2.83
C ILE A 12 -0.71 5.59 2.27
N ILE A 13 -0.95 6.75 2.88
CA ILE A 13 -0.30 8.01 2.48
C ILE A 13 1.20 7.97 2.73
N ASP A 14 1.64 7.45 3.87
CA ASP A 14 3.07 7.36 4.18
C ASP A 14 3.78 6.40 3.22
N ILE A 15 3.14 5.28 2.87
CA ILE A 15 3.66 4.33 1.89
C ILE A 15 3.80 5.03 0.53
N VAL A 16 2.76 5.70 0.05
CA VAL A 16 2.78 6.35 -1.28
C VAL A 16 3.76 7.53 -1.33
N GLN A 17 3.92 8.28 -0.23
CA GLN A 17 4.88 9.39 -0.16
C GLN A 17 6.33 8.91 -0.14
N ASN A 18 6.64 7.84 0.60
CA ASN A 18 8.00 7.29 0.68
C ASN A 18 8.33 6.39 -0.53
N TYR A 19 7.32 5.72 -1.07
CA TYR A 19 7.45 4.74 -2.15
C TYR A 19 6.40 5.03 -3.25
N PRO A 20 6.61 6.04 -4.11
CA PRO A 20 5.65 6.40 -5.16
C PRO A 20 5.39 5.27 -6.16
N GLU A 21 6.31 4.32 -6.30
CA GLU A 21 6.14 3.08 -7.09
C GLU A 21 5.01 2.18 -6.56
N SER A 22 4.68 2.24 -5.27
CA SER A 22 3.58 1.48 -4.67
C SER A 22 2.20 1.86 -5.25
N ILE A 23 2.06 3.07 -5.83
CA ILE A 23 0.82 3.54 -6.47
C ILE A 23 0.36 2.56 -7.55
N GLU A 24 1.29 1.98 -8.32
CA GLU A 24 0.96 1.00 -9.36
C GLU A 24 0.32 -0.26 -8.75
N VAL A 25 0.86 -0.73 -7.63
CA VAL A 25 0.35 -1.92 -6.92
C VAL A 25 -1.06 -1.68 -6.41
N PHE A 26 -1.29 -0.53 -5.80
CA PHE A 26 -2.63 -0.16 -5.33
C PHE A 26 -3.62 -0.02 -6.48
N ALA A 27 -3.23 0.60 -7.60
CA ALA A 27 -4.08 0.73 -8.78
C ALA A 27 -4.44 -0.65 -9.37
N LYS A 28 -3.46 -1.57 -9.46
CA LYS A 28 -3.66 -2.96 -9.92
C LYS A 28 -4.61 -3.75 -9.02
N ASN A 29 -4.55 -3.51 -7.71
CA ASN A 29 -5.39 -4.19 -6.72
C ASN A 29 -6.77 -3.53 -6.54
N GLY A 30 -7.15 -2.55 -7.35
CA GLY A 30 -8.48 -1.90 -7.28
C GLY A 30 -8.58 -0.78 -6.24
N LEU A 31 -7.46 -0.37 -5.64
CA LEU A 31 -7.34 0.78 -4.73
C LEU A 31 -6.92 2.05 -5.50
N GLY A 32 -7.38 2.22 -6.74
CA GLY A 32 -7.09 3.42 -7.54
C GLY A 32 -7.63 4.72 -6.92
N CYS A 33 -8.57 4.62 -5.98
CA CYS A 33 -9.18 5.74 -5.27
C CYS A 33 -8.36 6.24 -4.07
N ILE A 34 -7.07 5.93 -3.97
CA ILE A 34 -6.18 6.38 -2.87
C ILE A 34 -6.16 7.90 -2.66
N GLY A 35 -6.54 8.68 -3.67
CA GLY A 35 -6.74 10.13 -3.53
C GLY A 35 -7.99 10.56 -2.77
N CYS A 36 -8.91 9.63 -2.47
CA CYS A 36 -10.16 9.90 -1.74
C CYS A 36 -9.85 10.30 -0.28
N ALA A 37 -10.68 11.16 0.30
CA ALA A 37 -10.50 11.65 1.66
C ALA A 37 -10.44 10.52 2.70
N ALA A 38 -11.12 9.38 2.45
CA ALA A 38 -11.10 8.21 3.33
C ALA A 38 -9.71 7.55 3.39
N ALA A 39 -9.10 7.30 2.23
CA ALA A 39 -7.79 6.65 2.14
C ALA A 39 -6.65 7.45 2.80
N ARG A 40 -6.86 8.75 3.07
CA ARG A 40 -5.89 9.59 3.80
C ARG A 40 -5.77 9.26 5.29
N TYR A 41 -6.79 8.64 5.86
CA TYR A 41 -6.86 8.31 7.29
C TYR A 41 -6.84 6.80 7.54
N GLU A 42 -6.67 5.99 6.50
CA GLU A 42 -6.64 4.53 6.58
C GLU A 42 -5.20 4.00 6.54
N ASN A 43 -4.96 2.95 7.32
CA ASN A 43 -3.77 2.12 7.15
C ASN A 43 -4.00 1.09 6.03
N LEU A 44 -2.91 0.46 5.59
CA LEU A 44 -2.96 -0.48 4.48
C LEU A 44 -3.89 -1.67 4.78
N GLU A 45 -3.87 -2.19 6.01
CA GLU A 45 -4.72 -3.31 6.40
C GLU A 45 -6.22 -2.97 6.30
N ALA A 46 -6.63 -1.83 6.85
CA ALA A 46 -8.02 -1.38 6.85
C ALA A 46 -8.51 -1.12 5.42
N GLY A 47 -7.72 -0.39 4.62
CA GLY A 47 -8.06 -0.12 3.23
C GLY A 47 -8.18 -1.39 2.40
N ALA A 48 -7.28 -2.36 2.59
CA ALA A 48 -7.37 -3.66 1.92
C ALA A 48 -8.64 -4.42 2.33
N LYS A 49 -8.93 -4.51 3.64
CA LYS A 49 -10.11 -5.23 4.16
C LYS A 49 -11.44 -4.62 3.70
N VAL A 50 -11.56 -3.29 3.67
CA VAL A 50 -12.77 -2.59 3.20
C VAL A 50 -13.07 -2.92 1.74
N HIS A 51 -12.04 -3.15 0.95
CA HIS A 51 -12.14 -3.48 -0.47
C HIS A 51 -12.06 -4.99 -0.77
N GLY A 52 -12.03 -5.84 0.26
CA GLY A 52 -11.97 -7.31 0.11
C GLY A 52 -10.65 -7.83 -0.44
N ILE A 53 -9.56 -7.07 -0.28
CA ILE A 53 -8.21 -7.41 -0.71
C ILE A 53 -7.47 -8.03 0.47
N ASP A 54 -6.62 -9.03 0.20
CA ASP A 54 -5.75 -9.61 1.22
C ASP A 54 -4.62 -8.62 1.58
N PRO A 55 -4.57 -8.11 2.83
CA PRO A 55 -3.54 -7.17 3.24
C PRO A 55 -2.13 -7.76 3.20
N ASP A 56 -1.96 -9.06 3.46
CA ASP A 56 -0.65 -9.69 3.44
C ASP A 56 -0.13 -9.84 2.00
N GLN A 57 -1.02 -10.12 1.04
CA GLN A 57 -0.68 -10.10 -0.39
C GLN A 57 -0.30 -8.69 -0.86
N LEU A 58 -1.08 -7.67 -0.45
CA LEU A 58 -0.81 -6.28 -0.83
C LEU A 58 0.55 -5.79 -0.30
N VAL A 59 0.91 -6.17 0.94
CA VAL A 59 2.24 -5.91 1.51
C VAL A 59 3.34 -6.58 0.69
N ALA A 60 3.15 -7.84 0.29
CA ALA A 60 4.13 -8.55 -0.51
C ALA A 60 4.35 -7.88 -1.86
N ASP A 61 3.28 -7.53 -2.57
CA ASP A 61 3.35 -6.87 -3.88
C ASP A 61 4.06 -5.50 -3.78
N ILE A 62 3.75 -4.70 -2.75
CA ILE A 62 4.40 -3.40 -2.55
C ILE A 62 5.89 -3.57 -2.28
N ASN A 63 6.25 -4.47 -1.38
CA ASN A 63 7.66 -4.74 -1.07
C ASN A 63 8.42 -5.25 -2.29
N GLU A 64 7.81 -6.11 -3.11
CA GLU A 64 8.43 -6.60 -4.35
C GLU A 64 8.75 -5.46 -5.33
N VAL A 65 7.84 -4.48 -5.47
CA VAL A 65 8.07 -3.33 -6.35
C VAL A 65 9.13 -2.38 -5.78
N ILE A 66 9.19 -2.20 -4.46
CA ILE A 66 10.23 -1.41 -3.78
C ILE A 66 11.61 -2.06 -3.95
N GLU A 67 11.71 -3.39 -3.83
CA GLU A 67 12.97 -4.12 -3.97
C GLU A 67 13.47 -4.21 -5.42
N LYS A 68 12.58 -4.09 -6.40
CA LYS A 68 12.93 -4.08 -7.83
C LYS A 68 13.43 -2.73 -8.36
N LYS A 69 13.44 -1.70 -7.52
CA LYS A 69 13.91 -0.35 -7.83
C LYS A 69 15.42 -0.21 -7.62
#